data_AF-A0A3B0CTP6-F1
#
_entry.id   AF-A0A3B0CTP6-F1
#
_cell.length_a   1.000
_cell.length_b   1.000
_cell.length_c   1.000
_cell.angle_alpha   90.00
_cell.angle_beta   90.00
_cell.angle_gamma   90.00
#
_symmetry.space_group_name_H-M   'P 1'
#
loop_
_entity.id
_entity.type
_entity.pdbx_description
1 polymer ?
#
loop_
_entity_poly.entity_id
_entity_poly.type
_entity_poly.pdbx_seq_one_letter_code
_entity_poly.pdbx_strand_id
1 'polypeptide(L)'
;MEMSEKQLAPMDRWDIMLRTSENMINKIQDHDLRLVSLEKRMDKVPADYRQIQNIHKCAVERVTALLGGYGTPRYKAEFRKTIARLWKDYKSLFGIVSYHDTPTGLYDQAISYIQHWNGPIEVVGEKVERIG
;
A
#
# COMPACT_ATOMS: atom_id res chain seq x y z
N MET A 1 24.18 -61.64 -17.29
CA MET A 1 23.15 -60.64 -17.62
C MET A 1 23.47 -59.42 -16.77
N GLU A 2 24.54 -58.71 -17.14
CA GLU A 2 25.07 -57.59 -16.36
C GLU A 2 24.44 -56.30 -16.84
N MET A 3 23.70 -55.67 -15.94
CA MET A 3 23.24 -54.30 -16.06
C MET A 3 24.48 -53.40 -15.96
N SER A 4 25.14 -53.14 -17.10
CA SER A 4 26.21 -52.14 -17.21
C SER A 4 25.59 -50.75 -17.06
N GLU A 5 25.35 -50.36 -15.81
CA GLU A 5 25.13 -48.99 -15.39
C GLU A 5 26.35 -48.18 -15.85
N LYS A 6 26.25 -47.55 -17.02
CA LYS A 6 27.21 -46.54 -17.46
C LYS A 6 27.11 -45.39 -16.46
N GLN A 7 27.91 -45.49 -15.40
CA GLN A 7 28.17 -44.41 -14.47
C GLN A 7 28.64 -43.22 -15.31
N LEU A 8 27.76 -42.23 -15.45
CA LEU A 8 27.97 -41.06 -16.28
C LEU A 8 29.28 -40.37 -15.86
N ALA A 9 30.15 -40.03 -16.79
CA ALA A 9 31.46 -39.47 -16.44
C ALA A 9 31.27 -38.17 -15.64
N PRO A 10 32.17 -37.83 -14.69
CA PRO A 10 32.05 -36.61 -13.90
C PRO A 10 31.83 -35.35 -14.76
N MET A 11 32.43 -35.31 -15.96
CA MET A 11 32.28 -34.22 -16.93
C MET A 11 30.83 -34.08 -17.44
N ASP A 12 30.18 -35.20 -17.76
CA ASP A 12 28.78 -35.22 -18.23
C ASP A 12 27.82 -34.83 -17.10
N ARG A 13 28.14 -35.21 -15.85
CA ARG A 13 27.39 -34.78 -14.66
C ARG A 13 27.49 -33.26 -14.46
N TRP A 14 28.68 -32.70 -14.66
CA TRP A 14 28.89 -31.26 -14.59
C TRP A 14 28.19 -30.52 -15.73
N ASP A 15 28.22 -31.04 -16.96
CA ASP A 15 27.49 -30.47 -18.10
C ASP A 15 25.97 -30.44 -17.83
N ILE A 16 25.41 -31.55 -17.36
CA ILE A 16 23.99 -31.61 -16.97
C ILE A 16 23.67 -30.61 -15.87
N MET A 17 24.53 -30.50 -14.85
CA MET A 17 24.34 -29.55 -13.74
C MET A 17 24.42 -28.10 -14.21
N LEU A 18 25.38 -27.79 -15.09
CA LEU A 18 25.55 -26.46 -15.66
C LEU A 18 24.33 -26.07 -16.48
N ARG A 19 23.91 -26.92 -17.41
CA ARG A 19 22.72 -26.71 -18.23
C ARG A 19 21.45 -26.60 -17.40
N THR A 20 21.34 -27.36 -16.32
CA THR A 20 20.21 -27.26 -15.39
C THR A 20 20.24 -25.92 -14.65
N SER A 21 21.42 -25.45 -14.23
CA SER A 21 21.61 -24.15 -13.60
C SER A 21 21.25 -22.99 -14.54
N GLU A 22 21.68 -23.05 -15.80
CA GLU A 22 21.30 -22.08 -16.83
C GLU A 22 19.78 -22.05 -17.04
N ASN A 23 19.14 -23.22 -17.14
CA ASN A 23 17.68 -23.30 -17.25
C ASN A 23 16.96 -22.74 -16.00
N MET A 24 17.51 -22.95 -14.80
CA MET A 24 16.98 -22.38 -13.57
C MET A 24 17.10 -20.85 -13.58
N ILE A 25 18.24 -20.30 -13.99
CA ILE A 25 18.46 -18.85 -14.11
C ILE A 25 17.46 -18.24 -15.10
N ASN A 26 17.27 -18.86 -16.27
CA ASN A 26 16.31 -18.37 -17.26
C ASN A 26 14.87 -18.38 -16.74
N LYS A 27 14.48 -19.42 -15.99
CA LYS A 27 13.15 -19.49 -15.35
C LYS A 27 12.97 -18.44 -14.26
N ILE A 28 14.02 -18.17 -13.47
CA ILE A 28 13.99 -17.12 -12.44
C ILE A 28 13.78 -15.75 -13.12
N GLN A 29 14.49 -15.47 -14.22
CA GLN A 29 14.31 -14.23 -14.97
C GLN A 29 12.89 -14.10 -15.55
N ASP A 30 12.31 -15.17 -16.10
CA ASP A 30 10.91 -15.17 -16.55
C ASP A 30 9.93 -14.89 -15.40
N HIS A 31 10.15 -15.51 -14.24
CA HIS A 31 9.34 -15.27 -13.06
C HIS A 31 9.43 -13.82 -12.58
N ASP A 32 10.62 -13.22 -12.56
CA ASP A 32 10.80 -11.81 -12.18
C ASP A 32 10.03 -10.88 -13.12
N LEU A 33 10.11 -11.11 -14.43
CA LEU A 33 9.34 -10.34 -15.42
C LEU A 33 7.82 -10.48 -15.20
N ARG A 34 7.36 -11.70 -14.89
CA ARG A 34 5.94 -11.95 -14.57
C ARG A 34 5.51 -11.29 -13.28
N LEU A 35 6.35 -11.26 -12.24
CA LEU A 35 6.08 -10.55 -10.99
C LEU A 35 5.91 -9.05 -11.24
N VAL A 36 6.83 -8.41 -11.96
CA VAL A 36 6.71 -6.99 -12.34
C VAL A 36 5.41 -6.74 -13.12
N SER A 37 5.01 -7.65 -14.01
CA SER A 37 3.75 -7.55 -14.75
C SER A 37 2.51 -7.68 -13.85
N LEU A 38 2.59 -8.51 -12.81
CA LEU A 38 1.51 -8.73 -11.85
C LEU A 38 1.36 -7.52 -10.93
N GLU A 39 2.45 -6.99 -10.39
CA GLU A 39 2.47 -5.77 -9.57
C GLU A 39 1.79 -4.61 -10.32
N LYS A 40 2.23 -4.36 -11.56
CA LYS A 40 1.62 -3.34 -12.43
C LYS A 40 0.14 -3.56 -12.73
N ARG A 41 -0.35 -4.80 -12.67
CA ARG A 41 -1.78 -5.12 -12.82
C ARG A 41 -2.54 -4.94 -11.52
N MET A 42 -1.94 -5.29 -10.38
CA MET A 42 -2.53 -5.09 -9.05
C MET A 42 -2.75 -3.60 -8.75
N ASP A 43 -1.87 -2.74 -9.26
CA ASP A 43 -2.05 -1.27 -9.23
C ASP A 43 -3.29 -0.79 -10.00
N LYS A 44 -3.86 -1.63 -10.87
CA LYS A 44 -4.99 -1.27 -11.75
C LYS A 44 -6.30 -1.98 -11.39
N VAL A 45 -6.29 -2.91 -10.44
CA VAL A 45 -7.52 -3.55 -9.96
C VAL A 45 -8.21 -2.60 -8.98
N PRO A 46 -9.40 -2.06 -9.29
CA PRO A 46 -10.10 -1.18 -8.38
C PRO A 46 -10.45 -1.92 -7.08
N ALA A 47 -10.28 -1.25 -5.93
CA ALA A 47 -10.76 -1.77 -4.66
C ALA A 47 -12.25 -2.10 -4.72
N ASP A 48 -12.65 -3.16 -4.00
CA ASP A 48 -14.05 -3.53 -3.96
C ASP A 48 -14.88 -2.47 -3.21
N TYR A 49 -16.20 -2.54 -3.38
CA TYR A 49 -17.12 -1.59 -2.75
C TYR A 49 -16.98 -1.53 -1.21
N ARG A 50 -16.74 -2.67 -0.55
CA ARG A 50 -16.63 -2.76 0.91
C ARG A 50 -15.32 -2.11 1.39
N GLN A 51 -14.24 -2.30 0.65
CA GLN A 51 -12.95 -1.65 0.88
C GLN A 51 -13.08 -0.13 0.76
N ILE A 52 -13.70 0.35 -0.31
CA ILE A 52 -13.94 1.80 -0.50
C ILE A 52 -14.82 2.38 0.61
N GLN A 53 -15.89 1.69 1.00
CA GLN A 53 -16.71 2.10 2.15
C GLN A 53 -15.89 2.16 3.44
N ASN A 54 -15.00 1.19 3.66
CA ASN A 54 -14.17 1.15 4.86
C ASN A 54 -13.14 2.28 4.88
N ILE A 55 -12.52 2.60 3.73
CA ILE A 55 -11.63 3.76 3.58
C ILE A 55 -12.37 5.03 4.00
N HIS A 56 -13.58 5.25 3.47
CA HIS A 56 -14.39 6.42 3.82
C HIS A 56 -14.74 6.44 5.32
N LYS A 57 -15.21 5.32 5.86
CA LYS A 57 -15.55 5.19 7.28
C LYS A 57 -14.36 5.51 8.18
N CYS A 58 -13.20 4.93 7.89
CA CYS A 58 -11.96 5.16 8.62
C CYS A 58 -11.55 6.65 8.60
N ALA A 59 -11.68 7.32 7.45
CA ALA A 59 -11.39 8.75 7.33
C ALA A 59 -12.31 9.60 8.20
N VAL A 60 -13.62 9.31 8.19
CA VAL A 60 -14.60 10.01 9.03
C VAL A 60 -14.31 9.81 10.51
N GLU A 61 -14.06 8.57 10.93
CA GLU A 61 -13.75 8.23 12.33
C GLU A 61 -12.47 8.94 12.79
N ARG A 62 -11.42 8.92 11.95
CA ARG A 62 -10.15 9.60 12.25
C ARG A 62 -10.34 11.10 12.43
N VAL A 63 -10.98 11.76 11.47
CA VAL A 63 -11.21 13.21 11.54
C VAL A 63 -12.09 13.57 12.73
N THR A 64 -13.10 12.75 13.03
CA THR A 64 -13.95 12.94 14.20
C THR A 64 -13.15 12.84 15.50
N ALA A 65 -12.27 11.85 15.62
CA ALA A 65 -11.39 11.69 16.78
C ALA A 65 -10.43 12.89 16.94
N LEU A 66 -9.83 13.38 15.85
CA LEU A 66 -8.95 14.55 15.86
C LEU A 66 -9.65 15.84 16.32
N LEU A 67 -10.96 15.97 16.05
CA LEU A 67 -11.75 17.13 16.44
C LEU A 67 -12.40 16.99 17.82
N GLY A 68 -11.98 15.99 18.61
CA GLY A 68 -12.44 15.77 19.98
C GLY A 68 -13.77 15.02 20.08
N GLY A 69 -14.21 14.34 19.01
CA GLY A 69 -15.40 13.51 18.99
C GLY A 69 -16.58 14.12 18.24
N TYR A 70 -17.62 13.31 18.05
CA TYR A 70 -18.82 13.70 17.31
C TYR A 70 -19.63 14.74 18.08
N GLY A 71 -20.10 15.77 17.37
CA GLY A 71 -21.03 16.77 17.92
C GLY A 71 -20.38 17.88 18.76
N THR A 72 -19.06 17.86 18.96
CA THR A 72 -18.34 18.97 19.61
C THR A 72 -18.45 20.26 18.78
N PRO A 73 -18.29 21.44 19.41
CA PRO A 73 -18.26 22.71 18.67
C PRO A 73 -17.18 22.73 17.58
N ARG A 74 -16.00 22.15 17.88
CA ARG A 74 -14.89 22.04 16.94
C ARG A 74 -15.23 21.11 15.76
N TYR A 75 -15.86 19.97 16.02
CA TYR A 75 -16.35 19.07 14.96
C TYR A 75 -17.31 19.81 14.02
N LYS A 76 -18.34 20.49 14.56
CA LYS A 76 -19.34 21.17 13.74
C LYS A 76 -18.75 22.28 12.87
N ALA A 77 -17.73 22.98 13.36
CA ALA A 77 -17.08 24.08 12.65
C ALA A 77 -16.06 23.59 11.60
N GLU A 78 -15.21 22.62 11.96
CA GLU A 78 -14.00 22.32 11.20
C GLU A 78 -14.06 21.00 10.42
N PHE A 79 -15.00 20.10 10.70
CA PHE A 79 -15.05 18.75 10.09
C PHE A 79 -14.96 18.76 8.57
N ARG A 80 -15.77 19.60 7.90
CA ARG A 80 -15.80 19.70 6.43
C ARG A 80 -14.45 20.13 5.84
N LYS A 81 -13.76 21.06 6.51
CA LYS A 81 -12.45 21.56 6.07
C LYS A 81 -11.37 20.50 6.30
N THR A 82 -11.38 19.88 7.49
CA THR A 82 -10.39 18.86 7.86
C THR A 82 -10.50 17.62 6.98
N ILE A 83 -11.72 17.12 6.72
CA ILE A 83 -11.91 15.94 5.86
C ILE A 83 -11.56 16.24 4.39
N ALA A 84 -11.88 17.43 3.89
CA ALA A 84 -11.48 17.84 2.55
C ALA A 84 -9.94 17.91 2.43
N ARG A 85 -9.25 18.33 3.50
CA ARG A 85 -7.79 18.34 3.53
C ARG A 85 -7.21 16.94 3.54
N LEU A 86 -7.73 16.04 4.38
CA LEU A 86 -7.35 14.62 4.38
C LEU A 86 -7.44 14.05 2.96
N TRP A 87 -8.56 14.26 2.26
CA TRP A 87 -8.71 13.77 0.90
C TRP A 87 -7.76 14.42 -0.11
N LYS A 88 -7.40 15.68 0.08
CA LYS A 88 -6.39 16.35 -0.76
C LYS A 88 -5.02 15.69 -0.57
N ASP A 89 -4.59 15.50 0.66
CA ASP A 89 -3.29 14.91 0.98
C ASP A 89 -3.26 13.42 0.56
N TYR A 90 -4.35 12.69 0.79
CA TYR A 90 -4.55 11.31 0.35
C TYR A 90 -4.34 11.16 -1.16
N LYS A 91 -5.06 11.95 -1.97
CA LYS A 91 -4.93 11.93 -3.43
C LYS A 91 -3.52 12.29 -3.90
N SER A 92 -2.87 13.23 -3.22
CA SER A 92 -1.49 13.62 -3.54
C SER A 92 -0.49 12.50 -3.26
N LEU A 93 -0.69 11.72 -2.18
CA LEU A 93 0.19 10.62 -1.82
C LEU A 93 0.03 9.43 -2.79
N PHE A 94 -1.21 9.07 -3.09
CA PHE A 94 -1.53 7.91 -3.92
C PHE A 94 -1.54 8.20 -5.43
N GLY A 95 -1.46 9.47 -5.84
CA GLY A 95 -1.46 9.86 -7.26
C GLY A 95 -2.79 9.60 -7.97
N ILE A 96 -3.92 9.65 -7.24
CA ILE A 96 -5.26 9.30 -7.74
C ILE A 96 -6.22 10.49 -7.72
N VAL A 97 -7.27 10.42 -8.54
CA VAL A 97 -8.26 11.50 -8.71
C VAL A 97 -9.29 11.50 -7.58
N SER A 98 -9.67 10.32 -7.10
CA SER A 98 -10.62 10.11 -6.01
C SER A 98 -10.19 8.94 -5.14
N TYR A 99 -10.61 8.91 -3.87
CA TYR A 99 -10.40 7.74 -3.02
C TYR A 99 -11.15 6.51 -3.53
N HIS A 100 -12.21 6.70 -4.32
CA HIS A 100 -12.89 5.62 -5.04
C HIS A 100 -11.99 4.90 -6.05
N ASP A 101 -10.92 5.56 -6.51
CA ASP A 101 -9.97 5.00 -7.47
C ASP A 101 -8.80 4.28 -6.78
N THR A 102 -8.90 4.01 -5.47
CA THR A 102 -7.86 3.29 -4.73
C THR A 102 -7.76 1.86 -5.25
N PRO A 103 -6.58 1.39 -5.69
CA PRO A 103 -6.39 0.00 -6.09
C PRO A 103 -6.50 -0.96 -4.90
N THR A 104 -6.99 -2.18 -5.11
CA THR A 104 -7.09 -3.21 -4.07
C THR A 104 -5.76 -3.46 -3.38
N GLY A 105 -4.66 -3.47 -4.14
CA GLY A 105 -3.31 -3.70 -3.62
C GLY A 105 -2.81 -2.61 -2.66
N LEU A 106 -3.38 -1.40 -2.73
CA LEU A 106 -3.01 -0.27 -1.88
C LEU A 106 -3.97 -0.07 -0.69
N TYR A 107 -4.96 -0.94 -0.53
CA TYR A 107 -5.98 -0.81 0.51
C TYR A 107 -5.40 -0.74 1.92
N ASP A 108 -4.49 -1.66 2.27
CA ASP A 108 -3.90 -1.68 3.61
C ASP A 108 -3.04 -0.44 3.88
N GLN A 109 -2.32 0.04 2.86
CA GLN A 109 -1.55 1.27 2.93
C GLN A 109 -2.46 2.50 3.09
N ALA A 110 -3.61 2.53 2.40
CA ALA A 110 -4.61 3.58 2.53
C ALA A 110 -5.20 3.67 3.95
N ILE A 111 -5.56 2.52 4.54
CA ILE A 111 -6.06 2.47 5.92
C ILE A 111 -4.98 2.93 6.90
N SER A 112 -3.75 2.42 6.76
CA SER A 112 -2.63 2.82 7.61
C SER A 112 -2.35 4.32 7.51
N TYR A 113 -2.33 4.89 6.30
CA TYR A 113 -2.17 6.33 6.11
C TYR A 113 -3.24 7.13 6.84
N ILE A 114 -4.52 6.76 6.68
CA ILE A 114 -5.63 7.45 7.34
C ILE A 114 -5.50 7.40 8.86
N GLN A 115 -5.17 6.23 9.42
CA GLN A 115 -5.01 6.07 10.87
C GLN A 115 -3.91 6.95 11.47
N HIS A 116 -2.83 7.19 10.71
CA HIS A 116 -1.69 8.00 11.14
C HIS A 116 -1.78 9.45 10.68
N TRP A 117 -2.80 9.82 9.90
CA TRP A 117 -2.98 11.18 9.43
C TRP A 117 -3.30 12.11 10.61
N ASN A 118 -2.49 13.16 10.79
CA ASN A 118 -2.63 14.14 11.87
C ASN A 118 -3.05 15.54 11.38
N GLY A 119 -3.21 15.70 10.07
CA GLY A 119 -3.42 17.01 9.43
C GLY A 119 -2.22 17.95 9.56
N PRO A 120 -2.32 19.16 9.01
CA PRO A 120 -1.35 20.21 9.31
C PRO A 120 -1.50 20.62 10.76
N ILE A 121 -0.38 20.62 11.48
CA ILE A 121 -0.21 21.06 12.86
C ILE A 121 -0.46 22.58 12.91
N GLU A 122 -1.71 23.03 12.83
CA GLU A 122 -2.11 24.30 13.43
C GLU A 122 -2.87 23.97 14.71
N VAL A 123 -2.08 23.70 15.74
CA VAL A 123 -2.51 23.68 17.13
C VAL A 123 -2.90 25.11 17.50
N VAL A 124 -4.09 25.54 17.10
CA VAL A 124 -4.69 26.74 17.67
C VAL A 124 -5.00 26.42 19.13
N GLY A 125 -4.24 26.99 20.05
CA GLY A 125 -4.63 26.99 21.46
C GLY A 125 -3.54 27.03 22.52
N GLU A 126 -2.46 27.79 22.36
CA GLU A 126 -1.79 28.34 23.55
C GLU A 126 -1.30 29.75 23.23
N LYS A 127 -2.17 30.74 23.49
CA LYS A 127 -1.68 32.08 23.79
C LYS A 127 -0.86 31.92 25.06
N VAL A 128 0.45 31.81 24.93
CA VAL A 128 1.37 32.10 26.03
C VAL A 128 1.19 33.58 26.33
N GLU A 129 0.32 33.89 27.28
CA GLU A 129 0.35 35.16 27.97
C GLU A 129 1.76 35.29 28.55
N ARG A 130 2.59 36.09 27.90
CA ARG A 130 3.79 36.63 28.53
C ARG A 130 3.31 37.67 29.55
N ILE A 131 3.03 37.18 30.75
CA ILE A 131 3.06 37.97 31.98
C ILE A 131 4.49 37.94 32.49
N GLY A 132 5.10 39.13 32.61
CA GLY A 132 6.45 39.34 33.15
C GLY A 132 7.32 40.18 32.23
#